data_AF-A0A978VL98-F1
#
_entry.id   AF-A0A978VL98-F1
#
_cell.length_a   1.000
_cell.length_b   1.000
_cell.length_c   1.000
_cell.angle_alpha   90.00
_cell.angle_beta   90.00
_cell.angle_gamma   90.00
#
_symmetry.space_group_name_H-M   'P 1'
#
loop_
_entity.id
_entity.type
_entity.pdbx_description
1 polymer ?
#
loop_
_entity_poly.entity_id
_entity_poly.type
_entity_poly.pdbx_seq_one_letter_code
_entity_poly.pdbx_strand_id
1 'polypeptide(L)'
;MESIASKWRALSGENDWEGLLDPLDYDLRRYIIHYGERAEATGAGFIGEVTSKNVGLPRYPKATLFSKVGLEQGNPFKYTVKKYIYASTSGITENTPMGIAGNSNYIGFVAVSTDQGSEILGRRDILISWKGTCRLAERAIDKQIDLVSSPNIFGSDNNAKIHHGWTQHGCRISSLTATDIVFNGSTSTPRYHSTQGLSIHSNCASMSSFGRRRFRQVFSQLEYLHFLRVRKQGHRP
;
A
#
# COMPACT_ATOMS: atom_id res chain seq x y z
N MET A 1 18.33 -25.96 1.41
CA MET A 1 16.96 -25.50 1.71
C MET A 1 16.76 -24.22 0.93
N GLU A 2 15.72 -24.13 0.10
CA GLU A 2 15.43 -22.92 -0.67
C GLU A 2 15.11 -21.74 0.28
N SER A 3 15.52 -20.53 -0.10
CA SER A 3 15.36 -19.31 0.71
C SER A 3 14.27 -18.40 0.14
N ILE A 4 13.86 -17.40 0.90
CA ILE A 4 12.97 -16.32 0.41
C ILE A 4 13.54 -15.71 -0.89
N ALA A 5 14.86 -15.53 -0.96
CA ALA A 5 15.54 -15.00 -2.12
C ALA A 5 15.38 -15.86 -3.38
N SER A 6 15.36 -17.19 -3.29
CA SER A 6 15.15 -18.06 -4.46
C SER A 6 13.67 -18.19 -4.83
N LYS A 7 12.75 -18.09 -3.86
CA LYS A 7 11.30 -18.26 -4.06
C LYS A 7 10.53 -16.96 -4.27
N TRP A 8 11.24 -15.84 -4.40
CA TRP A 8 10.68 -14.51 -4.25
C TRP A 8 9.50 -14.23 -5.19
N ARG A 9 9.53 -14.77 -6.42
CA ARG A 9 8.46 -14.63 -7.41
C ARG A 9 7.19 -15.37 -7.01
N ALA A 10 7.31 -16.64 -6.64
CA ALA A 10 6.20 -17.45 -6.13
C ALA A 10 5.61 -16.84 -4.84
N LEU A 11 6.46 -16.41 -3.90
CA LEU A 11 6.02 -15.72 -2.67
C LEU A 11 5.28 -14.41 -2.94
N SER A 12 5.58 -13.79 -4.07
CA SER A 12 4.90 -12.57 -4.50
C SER A 12 3.67 -12.85 -5.36
N GLY A 13 3.42 -14.10 -5.76
CA GLY A 13 2.15 -14.50 -6.40
C GLY A 13 2.25 -14.81 -7.89
N GLU A 14 3.44 -14.98 -8.45
CA GLU A 14 3.64 -15.36 -9.87
C GLU A 14 2.75 -16.53 -10.31
N ASN A 15 2.49 -17.49 -9.42
CA ASN A 15 1.59 -18.64 -9.63
C ASN A 15 0.39 -18.61 -8.68
N ASP A 16 -0.18 -17.43 -8.41
CA ASP A 16 -1.37 -17.22 -7.57
C ASP A 16 -1.30 -17.89 -6.17
N TRP A 17 -0.08 -18.00 -5.63
CA TRP A 17 0.22 -18.68 -4.37
C TRP A 17 -0.27 -20.15 -4.31
N GLU A 18 -0.36 -20.83 -5.45
CA GLU A 18 -0.74 -22.24 -5.52
C GLU A 18 0.14 -23.10 -4.59
N GLY A 19 -0.50 -23.92 -3.75
CA GLY A 19 0.19 -24.77 -2.78
C GLY A 19 0.83 -24.05 -1.59
N LEU A 20 0.74 -22.72 -1.49
CA LEU A 20 1.37 -21.95 -0.40
C LEU A 20 0.39 -21.51 0.70
N LEU A 21 -0.92 -21.58 0.46
CA LEU A 21 -1.94 -21.01 1.36
C LEU A 21 -2.51 -22.00 2.37
N ASP A 22 -2.60 -23.28 2.03
CA ASP A 22 -3.19 -24.33 2.89
C ASP A 22 -2.45 -25.67 2.73
N PRO A 23 -1.60 -26.07 3.69
CA PRO A 23 -1.20 -25.30 4.88
C PRO A 23 -0.37 -24.07 4.50
N LEU A 24 -0.43 -23.03 5.33
CA LEU A 24 0.31 -21.79 5.06
C LEU A 24 1.82 -22.03 5.09
N ASP A 25 2.48 -21.83 3.96
CA ASP A 25 3.93 -21.94 3.82
C ASP A 25 4.65 -21.01 4.80
N TYR A 26 5.76 -21.51 5.37
CA TYR A 26 6.49 -20.81 6.41
C TYR A 26 7.11 -19.50 5.90
N ASP A 27 7.71 -19.52 4.71
CA ASP A 27 8.30 -18.33 4.11
C ASP A 27 7.20 -17.35 3.70
N LEU A 28 6.08 -17.83 3.14
CA LEU A 28 4.93 -16.99 2.82
C LEU A 28 4.33 -16.32 4.06
N ARG A 29 4.21 -17.02 5.19
CA ARG A 29 3.79 -16.42 6.46
C ARG A 29 4.70 -15.26 6.85
N ARG A 30 6.03 -15.48 6.81
CA ARG A 30 7.01 -14.43 7.12
C ARG A 30 6.92 -13.27 6.12
N TYR A 31 6.68 -13.57 4.85
CA TYR A 31 6.51 -12.59 3.77
C TYR A 31 5.29 -11.69 3.98
N ILE A 32 4.15 -12.28 4.36
CA ILE A 32 2.91 -11.55 4.65
C ILE A 32 3.10 -10.66 5.88
N ILE A 33 3.68 -11.19 6.96
CA ILE A 33 3.96 -10.43 8.19
C ILE A 33 4.91 -9.28 7.87
N HIS A 34 5.97 -9.55 7.10
CA HIS A 34 6.93 -8.55 6.67
C HIS A 34 6.24 -7.34 6.03
N TYR A 35 5.39 -7.52 5.01
CA TYR A 35 4.68 -6.40 4.40
C TYR A 35 3.60 -5.80 5.30
N GLY A 36 2.91 -6.61 6.11
CA GLY A 36 1.92 -6.16 7.08
C GLY A 36 2.50 -5.19 8.10
N GLU A 37 3.67 -5.48 8.65
CA GLU A 37 4.40 -4.60 9.57
C GLU A 37 4.73 -3.23 8.93
N ARG A 38 5.09 -3.20 7.64
CA ARG A 38 5.37 -1.92 6.95
C ARG A 38 4.09 -1.16 6.60
N ALA A 39 2.97 -1.86 6.43
CA ALA A 39 1.66 -1.22 6.37
C ALA A 39 1.34 -0.56 7.71
N GLU A 40 1.52 -1.28 8.83
CA GLU A 40 1.30 -0.76 10.18
C GLU A 40 2.22 0.42 10.54
N ALA A 41 3.47 0.42 10.07
CA ALA A 41 4.42 1.50 10.28
C ALA A 41 3.90 2.88 9.83
N THR A 42 3.02 2.93 8.83
CA THR A 42 2.37 4.19 8.42
C THR A 42 1.49 4.76 9.53
N GLY A 43 0.71 3.93 10.20
CA GLY A 43 -0.15 4.33 11.31
C GLY A 43 0.67 4.65 12.56
N ALA A 44 1.64 3.81 12.91
CA ALA A 44 2.52 4.03 14.07
C ALA A 44 3.37 5.32 13.92
N GLY A 45 3.73 5.67 12.68
CA GLY A 45 4.44 6.89 12.31
C GLY A 45 3.56 8.13 12.16
N PHE A 46 2.26 8.08 12.46
CA PHE A 46 1.32 9.19 12.26
C PHE A 46 1.05 9.98 13.55
N ILE A 47 0.90 11.30 13.45
CA ILE A 47 0.42 12.16 14.54
C ILE A 47 -1.10 12.33 14.39
N GLY A 48 -1.86 11.47 15.06
CA GLY A 48 -3.33 11.53 15.10
C GLY A 48 -3.90 12.36 16.24
N GLU A 49 -3.06 12.82 17.18
CA GLU A 49 -3.48 13.60 18.34
C GLU A 49 -3.99 14.97 17.90
N VAL A 50 -5.24 15.25 18.23
CA VAL A 50 -6.00 16.39 17.68
C VAL A 50 -5.50 17.71 18.25
N THR A 51 -5.01 17.68 19.49
CA THR A 51 -4.45 18.84 20.20
C THR A 51 -3.04 19.19 19.75
N SER A 52 -2.39 18.33 18.95
CA SER A 52 -1.03 18.56 18.47
C SER A 52 -1.00 19.59 17.35
N LYS A 53 -0.07 20.54 17.42
CA LYS A 53 0.24 21.47 16.32
C LYS A 53 0.72 20.75 15.05
N ASN A 54 1.19 19.51 15.19
CA ASN A 54 1.69 18.67 14.10
C ASN A 54 0.69 17.56 13.71
N VAL A 55 -0.58 17.67 14.09
CA VAL A 55 -1.62 16.72 13.68
C VAL A 55 -1.59 16.52 12.16
N GLY A 56 -1.76 15.28 11.69
CA GLY A 56 -1.73 14.99 10.25
C GLY A 56 -0.34 14.78 9.66
N LEU A 57 0.74 15.09 10.39
CA LEU A 57 2.12 14.96 9.92
C LEU A 57 2.76 13.62 10.37
N PRO A 58 3.88 13.21 9.75
CA PRO A 58 4.65 12.07 10.24
C PRO A 58 5.33 12.42 11.57
N ARG A 59 5.29 11.49 12.52
CA ARG A 59 5.90 11.58 13.85
C ARG A 59 7.42 11.53 13.80
N TYR A 60 7.98 10.79 12.85
CA TYR A 60 9.41 10.52 12.76
C TYR A 60 9.99 10.98 11.43
N PRO A 61 11.24 11.46 11.41
CA PRO A 61 12.00 11.64 10.17
C PRO A 61 12.12 10.34 9.38
N LYS A 62 12.21 10.44 8.05
CA LYS A 62 12.34 9.28 7.15
C LYS A 62 13.48 8.33 7.55
N ALA A 63 14.61 8.89 7.95
CA ALA A 63 15.81 8.14 8.30
C ALA A 63 15.64 7.26 9.54
N THR A 64 14.67 7.57 10.40
CA THR A 64 14.49 6.90 11.70
C THR A 64 13.11 6.26 11.86
N LEU A 65 12.26 6.29 10.82
CA LEU A 65 10.91 5.73 10.91
C LEU A 65 10.94 4.26 11.38
N PHE A 66 11.73 3.41 10.72
CA PHE A 66 11.72 1.97 11.01
C PHE A 66 12.32 1.63 12.37
N SER A 67 13.40 2.28 12.80
CA SER A 67 13.92 2.15 14.16
C SER A 67 12.89 2.58 15.20
N LYS A 68 12.25 3.74 15.00
CA LYS A 68 11.30 4.31 15.96
C LYS A 68 9.99 3.56 16.08
N VAL A 69 9.61 2.80 15.05
CA VAL A 69 8.43 1.91 15.07
C VAL A 69 8.80 0.45 15.31
N GLY A 70 10.04 0.16 15.71
CA GLY A 70 10.45 -1.18 16.16
C GLY A 70 10.71 -2.20 15.04
N LEU A 71 10.93 -1.76 13.80
CA LEU A 71 11.14 -2.63 12.63
C LEU A 71 12.60 -2.84 12.24
N GLU A 72 13.55 -2.36 13.04
CA GLU A 72 14.98 -2.59 12.78
C GLU A 72 15.58 -3.72 13.62
N GLN A 73 15.26 -3.81 14.90
CA GLN A 73 15.87 -4.82 15.78
C GLN A 73 15.29 -6.20 15.50
N GLY A 74 16.16 -7.20 15.27
CA GLY A 74 15.73 -8.58 14.98
C GLY A 74 15.03 -8.78 13.63
N ASN A 75 14.81 -7.73 12.84
CA ASN A 75 14.14 -7.81 11.54
C ASN A 75 15.17 -7.96 10.40
N PRO A 76 15.20 -9.07 9.66
CA PRO A 76 16.15 -9.25 8.56
C PRO A 76 15.81 -8.43 7.31
N PHE A 77 14.56 -7.97 7.17
CA PHE A 77 14.10 -7.27 5.97
C PHE A 77 14.35 -5.76 6.10
N LYS A 78 15.53 -5.33 5.66
CA LYS A 78 16.03 -3.95 5.84
C LYS A 78 15.65 -3.01 4.70
N TYR A 79 15.08 -1.85 5.03
CA TYR A 79 14.64 -0.82 4.08
C TYR A 79 15.08 0.58 4.50
N THR A 80 15.20 1.47 3.52
CA THR A 80 15.35 2.92 3.74
C THR A 80 14.15 3.65 3.16
N VAL A 81 13.51 4.50 3.97
CA VAL A 81 12.44 5.37 3.50
C VAL A 81 13.04 6.49 2.64
N LYS A 82 12.58 6.63 1.39
CA LYS A 82 13.06 7.66 0.46
C LYS A 82 12.14 8.87 0.43
N LYS A 83 10.82 8.66 0.45
CA LYS A 83 9.81 9.72 0.36
C LYS A 83 8.64 9.46 1.30
N TYR A 84 8.08 10.54 1.81
CA TYR A 84 6.75 10.54 2.43
C TYR A 84 5.73 11.00 1.40
N ILE A 85 4.55 10.40 1.48
CA ILE A 85 3.43 10.67 0.58
C ILE A 85 2.41 11.47 1.37
N TYR A 86 1.92 12.53 0.75
CA TYR A 86 0.92 13.42 1.31
C TYR A 86 -0.26 13.49 0.35
N ALA A 87 -1.47 13.64 0.89
CA ALA A 87 -2.66 13.93 0.11
C ALA A 87 -3.47 15.05 0.74
N SER A 88 -4.21 15.74 -0.13
CA SER A 88 -5.12 16.81 0.25
C SER A 88 -6.13 16.34 1.31
N THR A 89 -6.41 17.22 2.27
CA THR A 89 -7.47 17.11 3.25
C THR A 89 -8.68 17.95 2.85
N SER A 90 -8.82 18.33 1.58
CA SER A 90 -9.99 19.02 1.06
C SER A 90 -11.27 18.26 1.45
N GLY A 91 -12.10 18.87 2.29
CA GLY A 91 -13.30 18.25 2.88
C GLY A 91 -13.19 17.90 4.37
N ILE A 92 -11.99 17.88 4.95
CA ILE A 92 -11.78 17.84 6.40
C ILE A 92 -11.70 19.27 6.90
N THR A 93 -12.78 19.75 7.53
CA THR A 93 -12.88 21.09 8.10
C THR A 93 -12.34 21.18 9.53
N GLU A 94 -12.16 20.03 10.19
CA GLU A 94 -11.69 19.95 11.58
C GLU A 94 -10.18 19.66 11.66
N ASN A 95 -9.45 20.50 12.41
CA ASN A 95 -8.05 20.27 12.77
C ASN A 95 -7.18 20.01 11.53
N THR A 96 -7.33 20.90 10.54
CA THR A 96 -6.41 21.03 9.40
C THR A 96 -5.01 21.29 9.95
N PRO A 97 -3.98 20.55 9.50
CA PRO A 97 -2.61 20.79 9.93
C PRO A 97 -2.23 22.24 9.60
N MET A 98 -2.04 23.07 10.62
CA MET A 98 -1.42 24.38 10.40
C MET A 98 0.09 24.17 10.24
N GLY A 99 0.65 24.50 9.07
CA GLY A 99 2.09 24.41 8.82
C GLY A 99 2.47 24.16 7.35
N ILE A 100 3.70 23.70 7.13
CA ILE A 100 4.34 23.52 5.80
C ILE A 100 3.54 22.63 4.83
N ALA A 101 2.70 21.72 5.34
CA ALA A 101 1.89 20.82 4.52
C ALA A 101 0.57 21.45 4.02
N GLY A 102 0.18 22.63 4.52
CA GLY A 102 -1.11 23.25 4.24
C GLY A 102 -2.28 22.31 4.52
N ASN A 103 -3.23 22.22 3.59
CA ASN A 103 -4.35 21.27 3.66
C ASN A 103 -3.94 19.85 3.23
N SER A 104 -2.83 19.30 3.70
CA SER A 104 -2.39 17.95 3.33
C SER A 104 -1.98 17.11 4.54
N ASN A 105 -2.39 15.85 4.56
CA ASN A 105 -1.99 14.88 5.57
C ASN A 105 -0.97 13.89 5.01
N TYR A 106 -0.09 13.42 5.88
CA TYR A 106 0.69 12.23 5.66
C TYR A 106 -0.23 11.02 5.48
N ILE A 107 -0.04 10.31 4.37
CA ILE A 107 -0.83 9.12 4.02
C ILE A 107 0.02 7.90 3.69
N GLY A 108 1.34 7.97 3.82
CA GLY A 108 2.19 6.83 3.49
C GLY A 108 3.62 7.19 3.17
N PHE A 109 4.36 6.20 2.67
CA PHE A 109 5.76 6.37 2.30
C PHE A 109 6.19 5.46 1.14
N VAL A 110 7.28 5.85 0.50
CA VAL A 110 8.04 5.02 -0.43
C VAL A 110 9.35 4.62 0.24
N ALA A 111 9.61 3.33 0.32
CA ALA A 111 10.85 2.77 0.83
C ALA A 111 11.49 1.83 -0.18
N VAL A 112 12.81 1.68 -0.08
CA VAL A 112 13.58 0.77 -0.94
C VAL A 112 14.41 -0.13 -0.04
N SER A 113 14.44 -1.43 -0.34
CA SER A 113 15.29 -2.37 0.39
C SER A 113 16.76 -1.92 0.33
N THR A 114 17.48 -2.04 1.45
CA THR A 114 18.94 -1.86 1.50
C THR A 114 19.63 -3.04 0.82
N ASP A 115 20.95 -2.99 0.63
CA ASP A 115 21.69 -4.10 0.00
C ASP A 115 21.53 -5.40 0.78
N GLN A 116 21.70 -5.34 2.10
CA GLN A 116 21.42 -6.45 3.01
C GLN A 116 19.96 -6.94 2.89
N GLY A 117 19.00 -6.02 2.78
CA GLY A 117 17.59 -6.38 2.60
C GLY A 117 17.34 -7.06 1.25
N SER A 118 18.00 -6.59 0.19
CA SER A 118 17.91 -7.13 -1.16
C SER A 118 18.48 -8.54 -1.26
N GLU A 119 19.55 -8.84 -0.53
CA GLU A 119 20.11 -10.20 -0.43
C GLU A 119 19.11 -11.19 0.17
N ILE A 120 18.42 -10.79 1.25
CA ILE A 120 17.40 -11.62 1.91
C ILE A 120 16.16 -11.81 1.02
N LEU A 121 15.76 -10.77 0.31
CA LEU A 121 14.57 -10.77 -0.56
C LEU A 121 14.84 -11.35 -1.96
N GLY A 122 16.11 -11.49 -2.35
CA GLY A 122 16.52 -11.92 -3.69
C GLY A 122 16.32 -10.88 -4.80
N ARG A 123 15.90 -9.65 -4.44
CA ARG A 123 15.77 -8.52 -5.38
C ARG A 123 15.81 -7.17 -4.68
N ARG A 124 16.02 -6.11 -5.46
CA ARG A 124 15.74 -4.73 -5.01
C ARG A 124 14.23 -4.50 -4.94
N ASP A 125 13.69 -4.61 -3.74
CA ASP A 125 12.26 -4.36 -3.50
C ASP A 125 11.98 -2.86 -3.28
N ILE A 126 11.02 -2.32 -4.04
CA ILE A 126 10.49 -0.96 -3.89
C ILE A 126 9.10 -1.09 -3.26
N LEU A 127 8.95 -0.53 -2.07
CA LEU A 127 7.74 -0.61 -1.27
C LEU A 127 7.00 0.72 -1.27
N ILE A 128 5.71 0.69 -1.60
CA ILE A 128 4.79 1.81 -1.40
C ILE A 128 3.79 1.38 -0.33
N SER A 129 3.85 2.04 0.83
CA SER A 129 2.98 1.75 1.96
C SER A 129 1.99 2.88 2.18
N TRP A 130 0.69 2.54 2.25
CA TRP A 130 -0.41 3.48 2.43
C TRP A 130 -1.01 3.36 3.83
N LYS A 131 -1.29 4.49 4.44
CA LYS A 131 -1.92 4.62 5.75
C LYS A 131 -3.41 4.29 5.63
N GLY A 132 -3.89 3.45 6.54
CA GLY A 132 -5.33 3.24 6.73
C GLY A 132 -6.02 4.43 7.41
N THR A 133 -7.32 4.31 7.63
CA THR A 133 -8.15 5.31 8.31
C THR A 133 -7.82 5.35 9.80
N CYS A 134 -7.38 6.50 10.31
CA CYS A 134 -6.99 6.69 11.70
C CYS A 134 -7.89 7.70 12.43
N ARG A 135 -8.35 8.76 11.77
CA ARG A 135 -9.13 9.84 12.41
C ARG A 135 -10.64 9.66 12.25
N LEU A 136 -11.42 10.15 13.22
CA LEU A 136 -12.88 10.20 13.11
C LEU A 136 -13.35 11.05 11.92
N ALA A 137 -12.68 12.17 11.66
CA ALA A 137 -12.96 13.01 10.49
C ALA A 137 -12.75 12.25 9.16
N GLU A 138 -11.72 11.40 9.07
CA GLU A 138 -11.50 10.52 7.90
C GLU A 138 -12.65 9.49 7.77
N ARG A 139 -13.17 8.97 8.90
CA ARG A 139 -14.30 8.03 8.89
C ARG A 139 -15.58 8.64 8.31
N ALA A 140 -15.83 9.94 8.50
CA ALA A 140 -17.01 10.60 7.94
C ALA A 140 -16.98 10.61 6.41
N ILE A 141 -15.80 10.78 5.82
CA ILE A 141 -15.59 10.77 4.37
C ILE A 141 -15.53 9.34 3.84
N ASP A 142 -14.94 8.39 4.59
CA ASP A 142 -14.97 6.96 4.25
C ASP A 142 -16.39 6.35 4.25
N LYS A 143 -17.35 6.98 4.94
CA LYS A 143 -18.77 6.59 4.89
C LYS A 143 -19.47 7.03 3.61
N GLN A 144 -18.85 7.88 2.78
CA GLN A 144 -19.35 8.21 1.44
C GLN A 144 -19.06 7.03 0.49
N ILE A 145 -19.93 6.04 0.56
CA ILE A 145 -19.82 4.76 -0.18
C ILE A 145 -20.29 4.85 -1.63
N ASP A 146 -20.68 6.04 -2.08
CA ASP A 146 -21.12 6.28 -3.45
C ASP A 146 -20.01 5.94 -4.45
N LEU A 147 -20.42 5.48 -5.62
CA LEU A 147 -19.50 5.07 -6.68
C LEU A 147 -19.42 6.18 -7.73
N VAL A 148 -18.22 6.73 -7.92
CA VAL A 148 -17.93 7.75 -8.93
C VAL A 148 -17.13 7.18 -10.09
N SER A 149 -17.40 7.69 -11.29
CA SER A 149 -16.58 7.37 -12.47
C SER A 149 -15.21 8.01 -12.30
N SER A 150 -14.15 7.30 -12.70
CA SER A 150 -12.78 7.84 -12.70
C SER A 150 -12.13 7.67 -14.08
N PRO A 151 -12.58 8.45 -15.08
CA PRO A 151 -12.06 8.36 -16.45
C PRO A 151 -10.58 8.74 -16.53
N ASN A 152 -10.09 9.57 -15.59
CA ASN A 152 -8.68 9.97 -15.53
C ASN A 152 -7.74 8.82 -15.12
N ILE A 153 -8.26 7.77 -14.45
CA ILE A 153 -7.46 6.62 -14.00
C ILE A 153 -7.62 5.44 -14.96
N PHE A 154 -8.86 5.15 -15.38
CA PHE A 154 -9.17 3.96 -16.17
C PHE A 154 -9.47 4.25 -17.64
N GLY A 155 -9.34 5.49 -18.12
CA GLY A 155 -9.83 5.89 -19.43
C GLY A 155 -11.36 6.06 -19.48
N SER A 156 -11.84 6.92 -20.38
CA SER A 156 -13.26 7.24 -20.54
C SER A 156 -14.13 6.03 -20.88
N ASP A 157 -13.56 5.06 -21.59
CA ASP A 157 -14.34 4.02 -22.27
C ASP A 157 -14.63 2.81 -21.37
N ASN A 158 -13.92 2.69 -20.25
CA ASN A 158 -14.03 1.55 -19.35
C ASN A 158 -15.23 1.65 -18.38
N ASN A 159 -15.81 2.85 -18.21
CA ASN A 159 -16.93 3.13 -17.28
C ASN A 159 -16.69 2.50 -15.88
N ALA A 160 -15.43 2.46 -15.47
CA ALA A 160 -15.01 1.91 -14.19
C ALA A 160 -15.39 2.90 -13.09
N LYS A 161 -16.15 2.40 -12.10
CA LYS A 161 -16.55 3.21 -10.94
C LYS A 161 -15.79 2.76 -9.71
N ILE A 162 -15.26 3.75 -8.99
CA ILE A 162 -14.54 3.57 -7.73
C ILE A 162 -15.30 4.30 -6.61
N HIS A 163 -15.06 3.90 -5.38
CA HIS A 163 -15.71 4.51 -4.22
C HIS A 163 -15.26 5.96 -4.06
N HIS A 164 -16.20 6.86 -3.78
CA HIS A 164 -15.98 8.31 -3.72
C HIS A 164 -14.96 8.71 -2.65
N GLY A 165 -15.03 8.10 -1.46
CA GLY A 165 -13.99 8.27 -0.45
C GLY A 165 -12.56 7.92 -0.92
N TRP A 166 -12.39 7.09 -1.96
CA TRP A 166 -11.06 6.70 -2.47
C TRP A 166 -10.47 7.74 -3.43
N THR A 167 -11.30 8.58 -4.04
CA THR A 167 -10.82 9.73 -4.83
C THR A 167 -10.44 10.91 -3.94
N GLN A 168 -10.94 10.95 -2.70
CA GLN A 168 -10.73 12.05 -1.76
C GLN A 168 -9.69 11.75 -0.66
N HIS A 169 -9.52 10.48 -0.28
CA HIS A 169 -8.57 10.10 0.78
C HIS A 169 -7.68 8.91 0.44
N GLY A 170 -6.45 8.99 0.96
CA GLY A 170 -5.35 8.03 0.82
C GLY A 170 -5.60 6.60 1.32
N CYS A 171 -6.71 6.36 2.01
CA CYS A 171 -6.84 5.19 2.88
C CYS A 171 -7.19 3.87 2.17
N ARG A 172 -7.55 3.90 0.87
CA ARG A 172 -7.80 2.68 0.06
C ARG A 172 -7.06 2.68 -1.28
N ILE A 173 -5.93 3.37 -1.31
CA ILE A 173 -5.17 3.65 -2.53
C ILE A 173 -4.27 2.47 -2.95
N SER A 174 -3.82 1.58 -2.06
CA SER A 174 -2.85 0.53 -2.42
C SER A 174 -3.21 -0.26 -3.68
N SER A 175 -4.47 -0.70 -3.80
CA SER A 175 -5.01 -1.36 -4.99
C SER A 175 -5.24 -0.42 -6.17
N LEU A 176 -5.67 0.83 -5.92
CA LEU A 176 -5.88 1.81 -6.99
C LEU A 176 -4.55 2.24 -7.59
N THR A 177 -3.51 2.50 -6.80
CA THR A 177 -2.17 2.80 -7.29
C THR A 177 -1.52 1.59 -7.94
N ALA A 178 -1.71 0.38 -7.41
CA ALA A 178 -1.20 -0.80 -8.09
C ALA A 178 -1.88 -0.96 -9.46
N THR A 179 -3.20 -0.74 -9.54
CA THR A 179 -3.93 -0.77 -10.81
C THR A 179 -3.49 0.37 -11.73
N ASP A 180 -3.37 1.60 -11.24
CA ASP A 180 -2.95 2.79 -11.99
C ASP A 180 -1.52 2.65 -12.52
N ILE A 181 -0.58 2.17 -11.70
CA ILE A 181 0.82 1.98 -12.10
C ILE A 181 0.94 0.94 -13.22
N VAL A 182 0.21 -0.18 -13.13
CA VAL A 182 0.23 -1.20 -14.19
C VAL A 182 -0.58 -0.76 -15.41
N PHE A 183 -1.77 -0.19 -15.22
CA PHE A 183 -2.68 0.21 -16.29
C PHE A 183 -2.13 1.37 -17.13
N ASN A 184 -1.55 2.40 -16.49
CA ASN A 184 -0.95 3.55 -17.17
C ASN A 184 0.54 3.37 -17.49
N GLY A 185 1.10 2.17 -17.32
CA GLY A 185 2.50 1.89 -17.68
C GLY A 185 3.53 2.74 -16.92
N SER A 186 3.19 3.21 -15.72
CA SER A 186 4.12 3.93 -14.84
C SER A 186 5.20 3.00 -14.26
N THR A 187 5.11 1.70 -14.52
CA THR A 187 6.27 0.79 -14.59
C THR A 187 7.17 1.11 -15.79
N SER A 188 7.42 2.40 -16.05
CA SER A 188 8.48 2.79 -16.95
C SER A 188 9.73 2.16 -16.38
N THR A 189 10.26 1.19 -17.12
CA THR A 189 11.66 0.83 -17.04
C THR A 189 12.50 2.09 -16.82
N PRO A 190 13.63 2.02 -16.09
CA PRO A 190 14.58 3.12 -16.09
C PRO A 190 14.72 3.59 -17.52
N ARG A 191 14.68 4.91 -17.78
CA ARG A 191 14.68 5.55 -19.13
C ARG A 191 15.79 5.07 -20.09
N TYR A 192 16.61 4.10 -19.66
CA TYR A 192 17.77 3.50 -20.31
C TYR A 192 17.70 1.97 -20.57
N HIS A 193 16.72 1.18 -20.07
CA HIS A 193 16.70 -0.29 -20.29
C HIS A 193 15.31 -0.87 -20.55
N SER A 194 15.01 -1.24 -21.80
CA SER A 194 13.65 -1.40 -22.33
C SER A 194 12.99 -2.80 -22.24
N THR A 195 13.38 -3.72 -21.36
CA THR A 195 12.94 -5.14 -21.52
C THR A 195 12.55 -5.95 -20.28
N GLN A 196 12.42 -5.37 -19.09
CA GLN A 196 11.96 -6.15 -17.91
C GLN A 196 10.76 -5.50 -17.24
N GLY A 197 9.61 -6.18 -17.31
CA GLY A 197 8.38 -5.79 -16.59
C GLY A 197 8.57 -5.90 -15.07
N LEU A 198 8.14 -4.87 -14.34
CA LEU A 198 8.19 -4.86 -12.88
C LEU A 198 6.92 -5.52 -12.35
N SER A 199 7.04 -6.62 -11.61
CA SER A 199 5.87 -7.26 -10.98
C SER A 199 5.40 -6.43 -9.77
N ILE A 200 4.10 -6.13 -9.71
CA ILE A 200 3.50 -5.35 -8.63
C ILE A 200 2.68 -6.27 -7.74
N HIS A 201 2.99 -6.20 -6.45
CA HIS A 201 2.37 -7.03 -5.44
C HIS A 201 1.75 -6.14 -4.39
N SER A 202 0.45 -6.32 -4.14
CA SER A 202 -0.28 -5.54 -3.15
C SER A 202 -0.84 -6.46 -2.07
N ASN A 203 -0.36 -6.24 -0.85
CA ASN A 203 -0.82 -6.91 0.36
C ASN A 203 -1.79 -6.00 1.11
N CYS A 204 -3.04 -6.43 1.25
CA CYS A 204 -4.08 -5.63 1.89
C CYS A 204 -4.73 -6.39 3.04
N ALA A 205 -4.69 -5.80 4.24
CA ALA A 205 -5.43 -6.27 5.42
C ALA A 205 -6.72 -5.45 5.63
N SER A 206 -7.81 -6.11 6.02
CA SER A 206 -9.06 -5.47 6.48
C SER A 206 -9.84 -4.59 5.47
N MET A 207 -9.75 -4.86 4.17
CA MET A 207 -10.56 -4.14 3.16
C MET A 207 -12.06 -4.52 3.19
N SER A 208 -12.95 -3.63 2.75
CA SER A 208 -14.32 -3.95 2.31
C SER A 208 -14.34 -4.43 0.83
N SER A 209 -15.50 -4.75 0.26
CA SER A 209 -15.60 -5.20 -1.14
C SER A 209 -15.18 -4.11 -2.15
N PHE A 210 -14.50 -4.54 -3.22
CA PHE A 210 -14.14 -3.69 -4.36
C PHE A 210 -15.33 -3.40 -5.27
N GLY A 211 -15.18 -2.35 -6.09
CA GLY A 211 -16.13 -1.88 -7.11
C GLY A 211 -16.77 -2.98 -7.96
N ARG A 212 -17.74 -2.56 -8.79
CA ARG A 212 -18.59 -3.48 -9.56
C ARG A 212 -17.78 -4.34 -10.55
N ARG A 213 -18.45 -5.35 -11.12
CA ARG A 213 -17.94 -6.36 -12.07
C ARG A 213 -16.92 -5.81 -13.09
N ARG A 214 -17.14 -4.60 -13.65
CA ARG A 214 -16.22 -3.99 -14.63
C ARG A 214 -14.85 -3.60 -14.07
N PHE A 215 -14.77 -3.09 -12.83
CA PHE A 215 -13.48 -2.83 -12.18
C PHE A 215 -12.71 -4.14 -12.00
N ARG A 216 -13.40 -5.22 -11.61
CA ARG A 216 -12.79 -6.55 -11.48
C ARG A 216 -12.31 -7.12 -12.82
N GLN A 217 -13.03 -6.85 -13.91
CA GLN A 217 -12.62 -7.27 -15.26
C GLN A 217 -11.34 -6.58 -15.71
N VAL A 218 -11.23 -5.26 -15.53
CA VAL A 218 -9.99 -4.51 -15.82
C VAL A 218 -8.84 -5.06 -14.96
N PHE A 219 -9.09 -5.28 -13.67
CA PHE A 219 -8.09 -5.79 -12.75
C PHE A 219 -7.57 -7.19 -13.13
N SER A 220 -8.46 -8.11 -13.54
CA SER A 220 -8.09 -9.48 -13.92
C SER A 220 -7.30 -9.59 -15.23
N GLN A 221 -7.21 -8.50 -16.01
CA GLN A 221 -6.50 -8.49 -17.30
C GLN A 221 -5.06 -7.97 -17.17
N LEU A 222 -4.63 -7.58 -15.96
CA LEU A 222 -3.31 -7.00 -15.71
C LEU A 222 -2.28 -8.10 -15.39
N GLU A 223 -1.55 -8.54 -16.41
CA GLU A 223 -0.60 -9.66 -16.37
C GLU A 223 0.50 -9.53 -15.29
N TYR A 224 0.89 -8.30 -14.92
CA TYR A 224 1.95 -8.02 -13.95
C TYR A 224 1.45 -7.68 -12.53
N LEU A 225 0.16 -7.83 -12.26
CA LEU A 225 -0.47 -7.44 -11.00
C LEU A 225 -0.97 -8.66 -10.22
N HIS A 226 -0.33 -8.94 -9.08
CA HIS A 226 -0.79 -9.97 -8.15
C HIS A 226 -1.33 -9.35 -6.87
N PHE A 227 -2.48 -9.86 -6.40
CA PHE A 227 -3.21 -9.27 -5.26
C PHE A 227 -3.57 -10.30 -4.21
N LEU A 228 -2.94 -10.19 -3.03
CA LEU A 228 -3.25 -11.03 -1.88
C LEU A 228 -4.06 -10.24 -0.84
N ARG A 229 -5.28 -10.73 -0.57
CA ARG A 229 -6.17 -10.14 0.43
C ARG A 229 -6.26 -11.01 1.68
N VAL A 230 -5.66 -10.55 2.75
CA VAL A 230 -5.72 -11.22 4.06
C VAL A 230 -7.01 -10.82 4.78
N ARG A 231 -7.79 -11.82 5.21
CA ARG A 231 -9.04 -11.62 5.96
C ARG A 231 -9.02 -12.42 7.25
N LYS A 232 -9.35 -11.78 8.36
CA LYS A 232 -9.71 -12.48 9.59
C LYS A 232 -11.10 -13.09 9.40
N GLN A 233 -11.25 -14.41 9.58
CA GLN A 233 -12.58 -14.98 9.69
C GLN A 233 -13.24 -14.42 10.96
N GLY A 234 -14.43 -13.83 10.80
CA GLY A 234 -15.23 -13.47 11.98
C GLY A 234 -15.62 -14.73 12.72
N HIS A 235 -15.51 -14.73 14.05
CA HIS A 235 -16.28 -15.70 14.83
C HIS A 235 -17.75 -15.43 14.52
N ARG A 236 -18.42 -16.42 13.90
CA ARG A 236 -19.88 -16.48 14.03
C ARG A 236 -20.15 -16.72 15.51
N PRO A 237 -20.97 -15.89 16.18
CA PRO A 237 -21.50 -16.27 17.48
C PRO A 237 -22.28 -17.59 17.37
#